data_AF-A0A914A692-F1
#
_entry.id   AF-A0A914A692-F1
#
_cell.length_a   1.000
_cell.length_b   1.000
_cell.length_c   1.000
_cell.angle_alpha   90.00
_cell.angle_beta   90.00
_cell.angle_gamma   90.00
#
_symmetry.space_group_name_H-M   'P 1'
#
loop_
_entity.id
_entity.type
_entity.pdbx_description
1 polymer ?
#
loop_
_entity_poly.entity_id
_entity_poly.type
_entity_poly.pdbx_seq_one_letter_code
_entity_poly.pdbx_strand_id
1 'polypeptide(L)'
;MMLGTLVLSLMLLSRITANWPDGSKDATRANMGFYTLNMTCNDAGTECEACYRARAEGLVYLHTVEYTEGPAKFEFRGSAASRDWKQFVVQDDPTEPFRYCMQQDEIQDLDYGGDTWRFSICMDNNFSGISVPAECVKPLAVVSMVSLRTDNEAHGEQTLYCAA
;
A
#
# COMPACT_ATOMS: atom_id res chain seq x y z
N MET A 1 -7.60 -4.00 -42.41
CA MET A 1 -6.91 -2.84 -41.81
C MET A 1 -7.52 -2.38 -40.46
N MET A 2 -8.26 -3.21 -39.71
CA MET A 2 -8.90 -2.77 -38.44
C MET A 2 -8.43 -3.50 -37.17
N LEU A 3 -7.72 -4.63 -37.29
CA LEU A 3 -7.27 -5.37 -36.11
C LEU A 3 -6.01 -4.77 -35.48
N GLY A 4 -5.11 -4.22 -36.31
CA GLY A 4 -3.84 -3.65 -35.85
C GLY A 4 -4.00 -2.37 -35.03
N THR A 5 -5.05 -1.57 -35.28
CA THR A 5 -5.35 -0.35 -34.53
C THR A 5 -6.02 -0.62 -33.18
N LEU A 6 -6.80 -1.69 -33.04
CA LEU A 6 -7.51 -2.02 -31.80
C LEU A 6 -6.57 -2.51 -30.69
N VAL A 7 -5.56 -3.31 -31.04
CA VAL A 7 -4.53 -3.79 -30.10
C VAL A 7 -3.62 -2.63 -29.65
N LEU A 8 -3.33 -1.68 -30.54
CA LEU A 8 -2.53 -0.50 -30.22
C LEU A 8 -3.24 0.42 -29.21
N SER A 9 -4.58 0.49 -29.23
CA SER A 9 -5.39 1.23 -28.25
C SER A 9 -5.49 0.53 -26.89
N LEU A 10 -5.48 -0.81 -26.84
CA LEU A 10 -5.50 -1.56 -25.58
C LEU A 10 -4.17 -1.45 -24.80
N MET A 11 -3.03 -1.36 -25.48
CA MET A 11 -1.71 -1.21 -24.84
C MET A 11 -1.41 0.22 -24.37
N LEU A 12 -2.11 1.23 -24.88
CA LEU A 12 -1.95 2.64 -24.49
C LEU A 12 -2.79 3.04 -23.25
N LEU A 13 -3.70 2.17 -22.79
CA LEU A 13 -4.61 2.40 -21.66
C LEU A 13 -4.23 1.62 -20.38
N SER A 14 -3.29 0.68 -20.46
CA SER A 14 -2.75 -0.04 -19.30
C SER A 14 -1.58 0.74 -18.68
N ARG A 15 -1.87 1.76 -17.88
CA ARG A 15 -0.89 2.38 -16.99
C ARG A 15 -1.11 1.92 -15.55
N ILE A 16 -0.38 0.90 -15.13
CA ILE A 16 0.10 0.80 -13.75
C ILE A 16 1.52 0.27 -13.82
N THR A 17 2.50 1.14 -13.66
CA THR A 17 3.85 0.72 -13.32
C THR A 17 4.41 1.71 -12.33
N ALA A 18 4.49 1.30 -11.08
CA ALA A 18 5.53 1.80 -10.21
C ALA A 18 6.26 0.57 -9.68
N ASN A 19 7.41 0.28 -10.30
CA ASN A 19 8.41 -0.63 -9.77
C ASN A 19 9.72 0.15 -9.92
N TRP A 20 10.04 0.93 -8.88
CA TRP A 20 11.11 1.93 -8.98
C TRP A 20 12.47 1.23 -9.04
N PRO A 21 13.36 1.65 -9.94
CA PRO A 21 14.62 0.96 -10.22
C PRO A 21 15.63 1.01 -9.08
N ASP A 22 15.43 1.87 -8.08
CA ASP A 22 16.26 1.95 -6.87
C ASP A 22 15.68 1.15 -5.69
N GLY A 23 14.53 0.47 -5.89
CA GLY A 23 13.79 -0.25 -4.85
C GLY A 23 13.12 0.67 -3.82
N SER A 24 13.13 1.98 -4.03
CA SER A 24 12.41 2.96 -3.20
C SER A 24 10.93 2.97 -3.55
N LYS A 25 10.05 3.36 -2.62
CA LYS A 25 8.59 3.46 -2.89
C LYS A 25 8.07 4.87 -3.18
N ASP A 26 8.93 5.90 -3.25
CA ASP A 26 8.45 7.27 -3.46
C ASP A 26 9.41 8.08 -4.34
N ALA A 27 9.10 8.21 -5.63
CA ALA A 27 9.84 9.15 -6.49
C ALA A 27 9.25 10.58 -6.44
N THR A 28 8.74 10.99 -5.26
CA THR A 28 8.05 12.25 -4.88
C THR A 28 6.56 12.36 -5.23
N ARG A 29 5.85 11.23 -5.12
CA ARG A 29 4.38 11.11 -5.03
C ARG A 29 3.53 11.61 -6.21
N ALA A 30 3.78 11.15 -7.44
CA ALA A 30 2.88 11.43 -8.58
C ALA A 30 1.55 10.63 -8.48
N ASN A 31 0.72 11.05 -7.53
CA ASN A 31 -0.67 10.76 -7.18
C ASN A 31 -1.16 9.30 -7.33
N MET A 32 -0.93 8.54 -6.24
CA MET A 32 -1.53 7.24 -5.89
C MET A 32 -1.08 6.05 -6.74
N GLY A 33 0.24 5.85 -6.84
CA GLY A 33 0.81 4.67 -7.50
C GLY A 33 0.33 3.36 -6.85
N PHE A 34 0.15 2.32 -7.67
CA PHE A 34 -0.28 1.00 -7.22
C PHE A 34 0.85 -0.02 -7.35
N TYR A 35 1.08 -0.78 -6.29
CA TYR A 35 2.15 -1.77 -6.16
C TYR A 35 1.58 -3.11 -5.75
N THR A 36 2.25 -4.19 -6.13
CA THR A 36 1.97 -5.53 -5.63
C THR A 36 3.20 -6.04 -4.91
N LEU A 37 3.01 -6.60 -3.72
CA LEU A 37 4.07 -7.12 -2.90
C LEU A 37 3.74 -8.55 -2.47
N ASN A 38 4.58 -9.49 -2.91
CA ASN A 38 4.52 -10.87 -2.47
C ASN A 38 5.23 -10.98 -1.12
N MET A 39 4.49 -11.47 -0.13
CA MET A 39 4.99 -11.72 1.22
C MET A 39 5.75 -13.05 1.25
N THR A 40 6.74 -13.15 2.13
CA THR A 40 7.41 -14.41 2.41
C THR A 40 6.57 -15.16 3.43
N CYS A 41 6.10 -16.35 3.08
CA CYS A 41 5.27 -17.17 3.96
C CYS A 41 6.02 -18.39 4.50
N ASN A 42 5.54 -18.92 5.63
CA ASN A 42 5.95 -20.24 6.10
C ASN A 42 5.46 -21.35 5.14
N ASP A 43 5.96 -22.58 5.31
CA ASP A 43 5.61 -23.72 4.44
C ASP A 43 4.09 -24.01 4.37
N ALA A 44 3.35 -23.62 5.41
CA ALA A 44 1.91 -23.80 5.49
C ALA A 44 1.11 -22.66 4.82
N GLY A 45 1.75 -21.55 4.45
CA GLY A 45 1.09 -20.35 3.93
C GLY A 45 0.21 -19.62 4.97
N THR A 46 0.35 -19.96 6.25
CA THR A 46 -0.49 -19.44 7.34
C THR A 46 0.11 -18.25 8.04
N GLU A 47 1.41 -18.05 7.96
CA GLU A 47 2.11 -16.89 8.51
C GLU A 47 2.95 -16.29 7.39
N CYS A 48 2.73 -15.02 7.10
CA CYS A 48 3.42 -14.31 6.04
C CYS A 48 3.95 -12.99 6.56
N GLU A 49 5.13 -12.61 6.09
CA GLU A 49 5.74 -11.33 6.43
C GLU A 49 6.35 -10.64 5.22
N ALA A 50 6.37 -9.31 5.29
CA ALA A 50 7.12 -8.48 4.37
C ALA A 50 7.78 -7.34 5.12
N CYS A 51 9.00 -7.02 4.72
CA CYS A 51 9.76 -5.92 5.28
C CYS A 51 10.37 -5.10 4.14
N TYR A 52 10.07 -3.80 4.11
CA TYR A 52 10.59 -2.92 3.06
C TYR A 52 10.87 -1.52 3.58
N ARG A 53 11.76 -0.82 2.88
CA ARG A 53 12.09 0.58 3.18
C ARG A 53 11.34 1.49 2.24
N ALA A 54 10.69 2.51 2.78
CA ALA A 54 10.15 3.63 2.01
C ALA A 54 10.97 4.88 2.33
N ARG A 55 11.10 5.78 1.36
CA ARG A 55 11.67 7.12 1.58
C ARG A 55 10.56 8.12 1.34
N ALA A 56 10.45 9.17 2.14
CA ALA A 56 9.58 10.30 1.83
C ALA A 56 10.09 11.54 2.54
N GLU A 57 10.09 12.69 1.84
CA GLU A 57 10.53 13.98 2.40
C GLU A 57 11.93 13.92 3.05
N GLY A 58 12.86 13.16 2.46
CA GLY A 58 14.21 12.98 3.00
C GLY A 58 14.31 12.03 4.21
N LEU A 59 13.19 11.51 4.71
CA LEU A 59 13.14 10.51 5.77
C LEU A 59 13.12 9.09 5.19
N VAL A 60 13.61 8.14 5.99
CA VAL A 60 13.57 6.70 5.69
C VAL A 60 12.66 6.03 6.71
N TYR A 61 11.68 5.31 6.20
CA TYR A 61 10.71 4.53 6.94
C TYR A 61 10.97 3.04 6.71
N LEU A 62 10.88 2.25 7.76
CA LEU A 62 10.86 0.79 7.68
C LEU A 62 9.42 0.33 7.89
N HIS A 63 8.87 -0.34 6.90
CA HIS A 63 7.56 -0.95 6.97
C HIS A 63 7.68 -2.44 7.19
N THR A 64 6.89 -2.94 8.14
CA THR A 64 6.73 -4.37 8.40
C THR A 64 5.26 -4.71 8.27
N VAL A 65 4.98 -5.75 7.49
CA VAL A 65 3.63 -6.25 7.28
C VAL A 65 3.63 -7.71 7.67
N GLU A 66 2.67 -8.09 8.50
CA GLU A 66 2.51 -9.45 9.01
C GLU A 66 1.07 -9.90 8.74
N TYR A 67 0.92 -11.15 8.32
CA TYR A 67 -0.36 -11.82 8.16
C TYR A 67 -0.34 -13.15 8.88
N THR A 68 -1.43 -13.48 9.58
CA THR A 68 -1.65 -14.79 10.20
C THR A 68 -3.02 -15.31 9.83
N GLU A 69 -3.12 -16.58 9.40
CA GLU A 69 -4.36 -17.28 9.08
C GLU A 69 -4.97 -17.92 10.34
N GLY A 70 -6.22 -17.53 10.66
CA GLY A 70 -7.05 -18.12 11.72
C GLY A 70 -6.82 -17.61 13.16
N PRO A 71 -7.70 -16.73 13.71
CA PRO A 71 -8.47 -15.71 12.99
C PRO A 71 -7.54 -14.87 12.12
N ALA A 72 -8.03 -14.43 10.96
CA ALA A 72 -7.22 -13.71 10.00
C ALA A 72 -6.78 -12.37 10.58
N LYS A 73 -5.48 -12.21 10.81
CA LYS A 73 -4.90 -10.98 11.33
C LYS A 73 -4.00 -10.38 10.27
N PHE A 74 -4.27 -9.14 9.88
CA PHE A 74 -3.39 -8.36 9.04
C PHE A 74 -2.84 -7.19 9.85
N GLU A 75 -1.53 -7.05 9.91
CA GLU A 75 -0.85 -6.05 10.71
C GLU A 75 0.14 -5.26 9.85
N PHE A 76 0.07 -3.93 9.98
CA PHE A 76 0.94 -2.98 9.30
C PHE A 76 1.65 -2.11 10.32
N ARG A 77 2.97 -2.12 10.30
CA ARG A 77 3.83 -1.27 11.13
C ARG A 77 4.66 -0.36 10.25
N GLY A 78 4.91 0.86 10.71
CA GLY A 78 5.93 1.74 10.17
C GLY A 78 6.79 2.27 11.31
N SER A 79 8.09 2.33 11.08
CA SER A 79 9.07 2.93 12.00
C SER A 79 9.99 3.90 11.27
N ALA A 80 10.38 4.94 11.98
CA ALA A 80 11.34 5.96 11.57
C ALA A 80 12.22 6.30 12.78
N ALA A 81 13.26 7.12 12.57
CA ALA A 81 14.23 7.46 13.61
C ALA A 81 13.62 8.02 14.92
N SER A 82 12.43 8.63 14.85
CA SER A 82 11.76 9.24 15.99
C SER A 82 10.31 8.82 16.19
N ARG A 83 9.78 7.91 15.36
CA ARG A 83 8.34 7.61 15.33
C ARG A 83 8.08 6.17 14.93
N ASP A 84 7.22 5.51 15.68
CA ASP A 84 6.67 4.21 15.34
C ASP A 84 5.15 4.30 15.29
N TRP A 85 4.55 3.59 14.36
CA TRP A 85 3.10 3.41 14.29
C TRP A 85 2.77 1.99 13.91
N LYS A 86 1.59 1.56 14.33
CA LYS A 86 1.09 0.22 14.12
C LYS A 86 -0.42 0.26 13.94
N GLN A 87 -0.91 -0.54 13.00
CA GLN A 87 -2.32 -0.80 12.80
C GLN A 87 -2.51 -2.28 12.55
N PHE A 88 -3.65 -2.82 12.95
CA PHE A 88 -4.01 -4.19 12.64
C PHE A 88 -5.52 -4.34 12.52
N VAL A 89 -5.94 -5.33 11.74
CA VAL A 89 -7.31 -5.80 11.64
C VAL A 89 -7.32 -7.29 11.94
N VAL A 90 -8.31 -7.73 12.70
CA VAL A 90 -8.58 -9.14 12.96
C VAL A 90 -9.97 -9.45 12.42
N GLN A 91 -10.09 -10.54 11.67
CA GLN A 91 -11.34 -11.05 11.13
C GLN A 91 -11.51 -12.52 11.51
N ASP A 92 -12.70 -12.87 11.97
CA ASP A 92 -13.05 -14.28 12.19
C ASP A 92 -13.24 -15.01 10.85
N ASP A 93 -13.79 -14.33 9.85
CA ASP A 93 -13.94 -14.80 8.47
C ASP A 93 -13.14 -13.88 7.50
N PRO A 94 -12.03 -14.36 6.89
CA PRO A 94 -11.24 -13.57 5.94
C PRO A 94 -11.94 -13.30 4.61
N THR A 95 -13.06 -13.97 4.32
CA THR A 95 -13.83 -13.78 3.08
C THR A 95 -14.79 -12.60 3.17
N GLU A 96 -15.12 -12.14 4.38
CA GLU A 96 -15.94 -10.95 4.56
C GLU A 96 -15.12 -9.69 4.24
N PRO A 97 -15.71 -8.72 3.52
CA PRO A 97 -15.01 -7.48 3.19
C PRO A 97 -14.86 -6.58 4.44
N PHE A 98 -13.67 -6.02 4.64
CA PHE A 98 -13.40 -4.98 5.63
C PHE A 98 -12.83 -3.74 4.98
N ARG A 99 -12.99 -2.60 5.66
CA ARG A 99 -12.23 -1.38 5.44
C ARG A 99 -12.00 -0.68 6.76
N TYR A 100 -10.75 -0.48 7.11
CA TYR A 100 -10.32 0.24 8.30
C TYR A 100 -9.41 1.39 7.90
N CYS A 101 -9.75 2.62 8.30
CA CYS A 101 -8.96 3.80 8.02
C CYS A 101 -8.63 4.53 9.32
N MET A 102 -7.39 4.99 9.43
CA MET A 102 -6.94 5.91 10.45
C MET A 102 -6.44 7.17 9.77
N GLN A 103 -6.92 8.31 10.24
CA GLN A 103 -6.41 9.62 9.87
C GLN A 103 -5.68 10.20 11.08
N GLN A 104 -4.43 10.62 10.88
CA GLN A 104 -3.71 11.35 11.90
C GLN A 104 -4.03 12.84 11.73
N ASP A 105 -4.93 13.33 12.59
CA ASP A 105 -5.38 14.72 12.61
C ASP A 105 -4.51 15.63 13.49
N GLU A 106 -3.54 15.06 14.23
CA GLU A 106 -2.62 15.85 15.05
C GLU A 106 -1.62 16.58 14.15
N ILE A 107 -1.98 17.83 13.87
CA ILE A 107 -1.22 18.90 13.20
C ILE A 107 0.04 19.30 14.00
N GLN A 108 0.25 18.76 15.21
CA GLN A 108 1.35 19.13 16.08
C GLN A 108 2.59 18.31 15.71
N ASP A 109 3.64 19.00 15.24
CA ASP A 109 4.99 18.51 14.89
C ASP A 109 5.23 17.98 13.47
N LEU A 110 4.51 18.47 12.46
CA LEU A 110 4.92 18.31 11.06
C LEU A 110 5.14 19.68 10.40
N ASP A 111 5.82 20.60 11.11
CA ASP A 111 6.36 21.80 10.48
C ASP A 111 7.63 21.45 9.70
N TYR A 112 7.45 20.74 8.58
CA TYR A 112 8.49 20.49 7.60
C TYR A 112 8.34 21.56 6.51
N GLY A 113 8.83 22.77 6.79
CA GLY A 113 8.82 23.88 5.83
C GLY A 113 7.53 24.68 5.74
N GLY A 114 6.66 24.67 6.75
CA GLY A 114 5.45 25.51 6.82
C GLY A 114 4.16 24.90 6.24
N ASP A 115 4.19 23.68 5.71
CA ASP A 115 3.02 23.03 5.13
C ASP A 115 2.29 22.11 6.12
N THR A 116 0.96 22.28 6.23
CA THR A 116 0.11 21.37 7.00
C THR A 116 0.00 20.02 6.30
N TRP A 117 0.47 18.95 6.95
CA TRP A 117 0.42 17.59 6.42
C TRP A 117 -0.66 16.77 7.11
N ARG A 118 -1.66 16.28 6.36
CA ARG A 118 -2.60 15.28 6.85
C ARG A 118 -2.23 13.94 6.28
N PHE A 119 -2.16 12.92 7.12
CA PHE A 119 -1.79 11.58 6.71
C PHE A 119 -2.89 10.58 7.08
N SER A 120 -3.18 9.67 6.15
CA SER A 120 -4.18 8.63 6.32
C SER A 120 -3.62 7.29 5.88
N ILE A 121 -3.90 6.25 6.66
CA ILE A 121 -3.67 4.85 6.28
C ILE A 121 -5.03 4.17 6.23
N CYS A 122 -5.32 3.49 5.14
CA CYS A 122 -6.47 2.61 5.01
C CYS A 122 -6.00 1.19 4.68
N MET A 123 -6.62 0.19 5.31
CA MET A 123 -6.48 -1.22 5.00
C MET A 123 -7.84 -1.76 4.59
N ASP A 124 -7.92 -2.48 3.48
CA ASP A 124 -9.13 -3.17 3.04
C ASP A 124 -8.80 -4.44 2.25
N ASN A 125 -9.71 -5.41 2.21
CA ASN A 125 -9.60 -6.63 1.40
C ASN A 125 -10.65 -6.65 0.27
N ASN A 126 -11.19 -5.50 -0.12
CA ASN A 126 -12.13 -5.41 -1.23
C ASN A 126 -11.40 -5.12 -2.54
N PHE A 127 -11.16 -6.17 -3.32
CA PHE A 127 -10.40 -6.08 -4.56
C PHE A 127 -11.24 -5.74 -5.80
N SER A 128 -12.56 -5.52 -5.67
CA SER A 128 -13.46 -5.30 -6.81
C SER A 128 -13.12 -4.07 -7.67
N GLY A 129 -12.40 -3.10 -7.11
CA GLY A 129 -11.96 -1.89 -7.79
C GLY A 129 -10.55 -1.92 -8.36
N ILE A 130 -9.81 -3.05 -8.24
CA ILE A 130 -8.42 -3.14 -8.66
C ILE A 130 -8.16 -4.37 -9.54
N SER A 131 -7.15 -4.28 -10.41
CA SER A 131 -6.67 -5.43 -11.18
C SER A 131 -5.68 -6.23 -10.33
N VAL A 132 -6.09 -7.40 -9.85
CA VAL A 132 -5.19 -8.33 -9.14
C VAL A 132 -4.34 -9.07 -10.19
N PRO A 133 -3.00 -8.94 -10.14
CA PRO A 133 -2.15 -9.55 -11.14
C PRO A 133 -2.03 -11.07 -10.90
N ALA A 134 -1.73 -11.85 -11.94
CA ALA A 134 -1.81 -13.32 -11.90
C ALA A 134 -0.78 -13.95 -10.94
N GLU A 135 0.33 -13.27 -10.67
CA GLU A 135 1.35 -13.64 -9.69
C GLU A 135 0.88 -13.50 -8.24
N CYS A 136 -0.22 -12.78 -7.98
CA CYS A 136 -0.83 -12.65 -6.67
C CYS A 136 -1.82 -13.81 -6.43
N VAL A 137 -1.31 -14.96 -6.02
CA VAL A 137 -2.12 -16.19 -5.85
C VAL A 137 -3.20 -16.04 -4.77
N LYS A 138 -2.84 -15.45 -3.63
CA LYS A 138 -3.75 -15.21 -2.50
C LYS A 138 -3.69 -13.73 -2.08
N PRO A 139 -4.56 -12.85 -2.61
CA PRO A 139 -4.60 -11.46 -2.20
C PRO A 139 -5.11 -11.34 -0.76
N LEU A 140 -4.39 -10.60 0.08
CA LEU A 140 -4.67 -10.48 1.51
C LEU A 140 -5.32 -9.14 1.86
N ALA A 141 -4.68 -8.04 1.48
CA ALA A 141 -5.17 -6.70 1.74
C ALA A 141 -4.51 -5.68 0.80
N VAL A 142 -5.21 -4.58 0.56
CA VAL A 142 -4.65 -3.34 0.02
C VAL A 142 -4.41 -2.39 1.16
N VAL A 143 -3.18 -1.86 1.27
CA VAL A 143 -2.86 -0.75 2.17
C VAL A 143 -2.70 0.51 1.34
N SER A 144 -3.54 1.50 1.59
CA SER A 144 -3.45 2.83 1.00
C SER A 144 -2.84 3.80 2.01
N MET A 145 -1.73 4.43 1.67
CA MET A 145 -1.10 5.50 2.44
C MET A 145 -1.27 6.80 1.67
N VAL A 146 -2.02 7.75 2.23
CA VAL A 146 -2.37 9.02 1.59
C VAL A 146 -1.87 10.17 2.44
N SER A 147 -1.27 11.16 1.80
CA SER A 147 -1.03 12.48 2.38
C SER A 147 -1.74 13.55 1.59
N LEU A 148 -2.35 14.50 2.30
CA LEU A 148 -2.88 15.73 1.75
C LEU A 148 -1.92 16.87 2.09
N ARG A 149 -1.52 17.63 1.08
CA ARG A 149 -0.73 18.86 1.21
C ARG A 149 -1.64 20.09 1.22
N THR A 150 -1.04 21.27 1.39
CA THR A 150 -1.75 22.56 1.49
C THR A 150 -2.56 22.93 0.24
N ASP A 151 -2.21 22.37 -0.92
CA ASP A 151 -2.94 22.45 -2.18
C ASP A 151 -4.16 21.49 -2.26
N ASN A 152 -4.40 20.67 -1.23
CA ASN A 152 -5.36 19.57 -1.18
C ASN A 152 -5.11 18.46 -2.23
N GLU A 153 -3.95 18.40 -2.86
CA GLU A 153 -3.61 17.26 -3.72
C GLU A 153 -3.33 16.01 -2.88
N ALA A 154 -3.88 14.88 -3.32
CA ALA A 154 -3.73 13.58 -2.67
C ALA A 154 -2.54 12.83 -3.24
N HIS A 155 -1.49 12.76 -2.43
CA HIS A 155 -0.23 12.12 -2.74
C HIS A 155 -0.09 10.82 -1.95
N GLY A 156 0.47 9.76 -2.52
CA GLY A 156 0.59 8.50 -1.79
C GLY A 156 0.77 7.26 -2.64
N GLU A 157 0.50 6.12 -2.00
CA GLU A 157 0.61 4.79 -2.60
C GLU A 157 -0.50 3.84 -2.16
N GLN A 158 -0.79 2.86 -3.01
CA GLN A 158 -1.59 1.69 -2.69
C GLN A 158 -0.74 0.44 -2.91
N THR A 159 -0.59 -0.41 -1.89
CA THR A 159 0.12 -1.68 -2.02
C THR A 159 -0.86 -2.84 -1.79
N LEU A 160 -1.03 -3.69 -2.79
CA LEU A 160 -1.67 -5.00 -2.66
C LEU A 160 -0.64 -5.99 -2.10
N TYR A 161 -0.97 -6.60 -0.96
CA TYR A 161 -0.18 -7.65 -0.33
C TYR A 161 -0.75 -9.01 -0.69
N CYS A 162 0.14 -9.91 -1.11
CA CYS A 162 -0.19 -11.25 -1.58
C CYS A 162 0.58 -12.29 -0.76
N ALA A 163 -0.10 -13.33 -0.30
CA ALA A 163 0.56 -14.54 0.18
C ALA A 163 1.03 -15.37 -1.02
N ALA A 164 2.29 -15.78 -0.98
CA ALA A 164 2.98 -16.58 -2.00
C ALA A 164 3.53 -17.87 -1.42
#